data_AF-A0A387B985-F1
#
_entry.id   AF-A0A387B985-F1
#
_cell.length_a   1.000
_cell.length_b   1.000
_cell.length_c   1.000
_cell.angle_alpha   90.00
_cell.angle_beta   90.00
_cell.angle_gamma   90.00
#
_symmetry.space_group_name_H-M   'P 1'
#
loop_
_entity.id
_entity.type
_entity.pdbx_description
1 polymer ?
#
loop_
_entity_poly.entity_id
_entity_poly.type
_entity_poly.pdbx_seq_one_letter_code
_entity_poly.pdbx_strand_id
1 'polypeptide(L)'
;MRLRPSLALAVGGAAVLTLVVAQPAFAATRTWTQAGDSWWSTATWTGGVPIAGDDVTFDGGPRSTYDLGDLGFGWFLFPTTHEVANGGGAITLSGGIEVSGGSTARIEPQLTSVGSQAWFVESGSTLQLPSAVGSDPSTFLRLTVDGTMTVEAAGNLDAGGTGCIEKQGTGVLQLLGGGGGVGTCAGQPRGLLVAAGELAVVGTPNLGGKDFAVTGGTFTGGTASGAAVVHELNLVGTGVVSPGPSSGAGIGMVELWGTSTWTGGTFQVDWDAPTNDSDYVYGSGQAITVGATRLDVRLAGTPTPGQFVRILGSDVSFTGQFAAPDGTALADGDEFTSNGQVYSVEYIAEGGASGVLLHWLRAAPVVVPPAEPAPSETLADSGAPQLWPLGAVAVALGAAGAALVGYRRRTRRTS
;
A
#
# COMPACT_ATOMS: atom_id res chain seq x y z
N MET A 1 -46.13 -18.73 -64.56
CA MET A 1 -47.35 -18.90 -63.74
C MET A 1 -46.99 -18.62 -62.28
N ARG A 2 -47.69 -17.66 -61.65
CA ARG A 2 -47.72 -17.47 -60.19
C ARG A 2 -48.84 -18.35 -59.64
N LEU A 3 -48.59 -19.05 -58.53
CA LEU A 3 -49.59 -19.35 -57.51
C LEU A 3 -48.92 -19.23 -56.14
N ARG A 4 -49.60 -18.51 -55.25
CA ARG A 4 -49.24 -18.18 -53.87
C ARG A 4 -49.72 -19.31 -52.90
N PRO A 5 -49.80 -19.09 -51.58
CA PRO A 5 -48.90 -19.62 -50.56
C PRO A 5 -49.62 -20.60 -49.61
N SER A 6 -48.92 -21.19 -48.64
CA SER A 6 -49.56 -21.73 -47.44
C SER A 6 -48.58 -21.69 -46.27
N LEU A 7 -48.98 -20.93 -45.24
CA LEU A 7 -48.48 -21.06 -43.88
C LEU A 7 -48.66 -22.50 -43.40
N ALA A 8 -47.70 -23.01 -42.64
CA ALA A 8 -47.94 -24.01 -41.61
C ALA A 8 -47.14 -23.63 -40.36
N LEU A 9 -47.86 -23.09 -39.38
CA LEU A 9 -47.46 -23.08 -37.97
C LEU A 9 -47.17 -24.53 -37.54
N ALA A 10 -46.07 -24.75 -36.82
CA ALA A 10 -45.96 -25.86 -35.89
C ALA A 10 -44.99 -25.53 -34.74
N VAL A 11 -45.59 -25.32 -33.57
CA VAL A 11 -45.19 -25.83 -32.24
C VAL A 11 -43.71 -25.57 -31.85
N GLY A 12 -43.38 -24.62 -30.97
CA GLY A 12 -43.95 -24.50 -29.63
C GLY A 12 -43.46 -25.60 -28.68
N GLY A 13 -42.18 -25.98 -28.74
CA GLY A 13 -41.55 -26.93 -27.82
C GLY A 13 -40.51 -26.22 -26.96
N ALA A 14 -40.90 -25.82 -25.75
CA ALA A 14 -40.01 -25.25 -24.75
C ALA A 14 -38.97 -26.29 -24.31
N ALA A 15 -37.75 -26.21 -24.84
CA ALA A 15 -36.59 -26.76 -24.16
C ALA A 15 -36.24 -25.82 -23.01
N VAL A 16 -36.87 -26.01 -21.85
CA VAL A 16 -36.33 -25.52 -20.58
C VAL A 16 -35.09 -26.37 -20.34
N LEU A 17 -33.96 -25.95 -20.91
CA LEU A 17 -32.65 -26.36 -20.42
C LEU A 17 -32.58 -25.79 -19.00
N THR A 18 -32.91 -26.62 -18.02
CA THR A 18 -32.49 -26.37 -16.64
C THR A 18 -30.95 -26.35 -16.67
N LEU A 19 -30.37 -25.16 -16.82
CA LEU A 19 -29.08 -24.88 -16.22
C LEU A 19 -29.29 -25.15 -14.73
N VAL A 20 -29.00 -26.38 -14.32
CA VAL A 20 -28.62 -26.64 -12.95
C VAL A 20 -27.32 -25.85 -12.81
N VAL A 21 -27.45 -24.60 -12.37
CA VAL A 21 -26.33 -23.88 -11.79
C VAL A 21 -25.91 -24.77 -10.65
N ALA A 22 -24.83 -25.54 -10.84
CA ALA A 22 -24.21 -26.28 -9.76
C ALA A 22 -23.98 -25.23 -8.68
N GLN A 23 -24.76 -25.30 -7.60
CA GLN A 23 -24.53 -24.42 -6.47
C GLN A 23 -23.08 -24.70 -6.05
N PRO A 24 -22.21 -23.68 -6.00
CA PRO A 24 -20.85 -23.90 -5.56
C PRO A 24 -20.94 -24.62 -4.23
N ALA A 25 -20.38 -25.84 -4.17
CA ALA A 25 -20.32 -26.57 -2.92
C ALA A 25 -19.59 -25.65 -1.94
N PHE A 26 -20.30 -25.18 -0.92
CA PHE A 26 -19.70 -24.33 0.10
C PHE A 26 -18.50 -25.09 0.68
N ALA A 27 -17.33 -24.45 0.70
CA ALA A 27 -16.16 -24.98 1.37
C ALA A 27 -16.55 -25.30 2.82
N ALA A 28 -16.25 -26.52 3.28
CA ALA A 28 -16.49 -26.85 4.68
C ALA A 28 -15.41 -26.14 5.50
N THR A 29 -15.81 -25.45 6.56
CA THR A 29 -14.85 -24.87 7.51
C THR A 29 -14.39 -25.94 8.50
N ARG A 30 -13.08 -26.10 8.62
CA ARG A 30 -12.40 -26.98 9.57
C ARG A 30 -11.65 -26.14 10.59
N THR A 31 -11.99 -26.33 11.86
CA THR A 31 -11.38 -25.54 12.93
C THR A 31 -10.37 -26.38 13.69
N TRP A 32 -9.13 -25.91 13.75
CA TRP A 32 -8.11 -26.45 14.64
C TRP A 32 -8.52 -26.20 16.08
N THR A 33 -8.71 -27.27 16.85
CA THR A 33 -9.11 -27.18 18.28
C THR A 33 -8.10 -27.84 19.21
N GLN A 34 -7.02 -28.41 18.65
CA GLN A 34 -5.95 -29.04 19.41
C GLN A 34 -5.23 -28.00 20.27
N ALA A 35 -5.07 -28.27 21.57
CA ALA A 35 -4.51 -27.31 22.54
C ALA A 35 -2.98 -27.10 22.42
N GLY A 36 -2.28 -27.97 21.71
CA GLY A 36 -0.82 -27.89 21.51
C GLY A 36 -0.42 -28.37 20.13
N ASP A 37 0.89 -28.50 19.91
CA ASP A 37 1.42 -28.96 18.62
C ASP A 37 0.99 -30.41 18.31
N SER A 38 0.63 -30.65 17.06
CA SER A 38 0.25 -31.96 16.54
C SER A 38 0.31 -31.94 15.01
N TRP A 39 0.40 -33.14 14.44
CA TRP A 39 0.32 -33.35 13.00
C TRP A 39 -1.13 -33.17 12.53
N TRP A 40 -1.34 -32.45 11.43
CA TRP A 40 -2.68 -32.19 10.88
C TRP A 40 -3.47 -33.48 10.66
N SER A 41 -2.80 -34.56 10.22
CA SER A 41 -3.41 -35.88 9.99
C SER A 41 -3.95 -36.58 11.25
N THR A 42 -3.47 -36.20 12.43
CA THR A 42 -3.81 -36.87 13.72
C THR A 42 -4.44 -35.94 14.76
N ALA A 43 -4.45 -34.63 14.49
CA ALA A 43 -4.94 -33.62 15.41
C ALA A 43 -6.47 -33.62 15.54
N THR A 44 -6.94 -32.92 16.57
CA THR A 44 -8.37 -32.70 16.79
C THR A 44 -8.87 -31.50 15.98
N TRP A 45 -9.83 -31.76 15.09
CA TRP A 45 -10.46 -30.76 14.24
C TRP A 45 -11.97 -30.76 14.41
N THR A 46 -12.59 -29.58 14.40
CA THR A 46 -14.04 -29.49 14.19
C THR A 46 -14.37 -29.92 12.78
N GLY A 47 -15.17 -30.99 12.64
CA GLY A 47 -15.56 -31.56 11.36
C GLY A 47 -14.62 -32.64 10.80
N GLY A 48 -13.46 -32.89 11.43
CA GLY A 48 -12.46 -33.86 10.97
C GLY A 48 -11.29 -33.21 10.21
N VAL A 49 -10.31 -34.03 9.84
CA VAL A 49 -9.07 -33.59 9.17
C VAL A 49 -9.41 -32.82 7.89
N PRO A 50 -8.80 -31.64 7.65
CA PRO A 50 -9.00 -30.88 6.43
C PRO A 50 -8.70 -31.67 5.16
N ILE A 51 -9.53 -31.48 4.15
CA ILE A 51 -9.35 -32.02 2.80
C ILE A 51 -9.29 -30.90 1.77
N ALA A 52 -9.02 -31.26 0.52
CA ALA A 52 -8.91 -30.29 -0.57
C ALA A 52 -10.16 -29.42 -0.70
N GLY A 53 -9.98 -28.10 -0.77
CA GLY A 53 -11.04 -27.10 -0.94
C GLY A 53 -11.71 -26.65 0.35
N ASP A 54 -11.36 -27.23 1.50
CA ASP A 54 -11.85 -26.76 2.81
C ASP A 54 -11.26 -25.38 3.16
N ASP A 55 -11.99 -24.65 4.00
CA ASP A 55 -11.45 -23.48 4.71
C ASP A 55 -10.91 -23.94 6.06
N VAL A 56 -9.79 -23.38 6.52
CA VAL A 56 -9.12 -23.77 7.76
C VAL A 56 -9.07 -22.59 8.72
N THR A 57 -9.59 -22.78 9.94
CA THR A 57 -9.53 -21.78 11.01
C THR A 57 -8.65 -22.27 12.15
N PHE A 58 -7.69 -21.45 12.58
CA PHE A 58 -6.80 -21.75 13.69
C PHE A 58 -7.27 -21.04 14.95
N ASP A 59 -8.12 -21.72 15.74
CA ASP A 59 -8.73 -21.19 16.98
C ASP A 59 -8.26 -21.96 18.25
N GLY A 60 -7.27 -22.84 18.07
CA GLY A 60 -6.74 -23.71 19.13
C GLY A 60 -5.39 -23.26 19.68
N GLY A 61 -4.58 -24.24 20.05
CA GLY A 61 -3.22 -24.05 20.57
C GLY A 61 -2.29 -23.31 19.60
N PRO A 62 -1.09 -22.93 20.06
CA PRO A 62 -0.24 -21.96 19.36
C PRO A 62 0.50 -22.50 18.13
N ARG A 63 0.41 -23.80 17.84
CA ARG A 63 1.21 -24.44 16.80
C ARG A 63 0.52 -25.67 16.23
N SER A 64 0.77 -25.95 14.96
CA SER A 64 0.44 -27.20 14.26
C SER A 64 1.58 -27.58 13.31
N THR A 65 1.67 -28.84 12.92
CA THR A 65 2.65 -29.33 11.94
C THR A 65 1.92 -29.90 10.73
N TYR A 66 2.08 -29.26 9.57
CA TYR A 66 1.42 -29.65 8.32
C TYR A 66 2.06 -30.90 7.70
N ASP A 67 1.28 -31.97 7.50
CA ASP A 67 1.74 -33.25 6.95
C ASP A 67 0.78 -33.89 5.94
N LEU A 68 -0.10 -33.09 5.33
CA LEU A 68 -1.12 -33.60 4.40
C LEU A 68 -0.62 -33.75 2.95
N GLY A 69 0.68 -33.51 2.70
CA GLY A 69 1.25 -33.54 1.36
C GLY A 69 0.92 -32.27 0.57
N ASP A 70 0.76 -32.37 -0.75
CA ASP A 70 0.40 -31.21 -1.58
C ASP A 70 -1.13 -31.09 -1.64
N LEU A 71 -1.69 -30.08 -0.98
CA LEU A 71 -3.14 -29.92 -0.85
C LEU A 71 -3.59 -28.47 -1.07
N GLY A 72 -4.77 -28.32 -1.68
CA GLY A 72 -5.39 -27.02 -1.91
C GLY A 72 -6.45 -26.68 -0.87
N PHE A 73 -6.50 -25.45 -0.38
CA PHE A 73 -7.52 -24.95 0.54
C PHE A 73 -8.20 -23.69 -0.04
N GLY A 74 -9.36 -23.35 0.50
CA GLY A 74 -10.01 -22.07 0.24
C GLY A 74 -9.28 -20.95 0.98
N TRP A 75 -9.60 -20.81 2.26
CA TRP A 75 -9.10 -19.76 3.14
C TRP A 75 -8.37 -20.30 4.36
N PHE A 76 -7.37 -19.55 4.82
CA PHE A 76 -6.85 -19.68 6.19
C PHE A 76 -7.28 -18.50 7.05
N LEU A 77 -7.78 -18.78 8.25
CA LEU A 77 -8.24 -17.79 9.21
C LEU A 77 -7.50 -17.96 10.54
N PHE A 78 -6.91 -16.88 11.03
CA PHE A 78 -6.14 -16.83 12.26
C PHE A 78 -6.76 -15.80 13.23
N PRO A 79 -7.83 -16.17 13.96
CA PRO A 79 -8.38 -15.34 15.03
C PRO A 79 -7.51 -15.33 16.30
N THR A 80 -6.63 -16.33 16.45
CA THR A 80 -5.66 -16.45 17.55
C THR A 80 -4.25 -16.70 17.01
N THR A 81 -3.25 -16.47 17.85
CA THR A 81 -1.84 -16.65 17.48
C THR A 81 -1.55 -18.12 17.19
N HIS A 82 -1.04 -18.40 15.99
CA HIS A 82 -0.75 -19.76 15.54
C HIS A 82 0.43 -19.83 14.58
N GLU A 83 1.23 -20.86 14.73
CA GLU A 83 2.27 -21.25 13.80
C GLU A 83 1.91 -22.55 13.07
N VAL A 84 1.87 -22.51 11.75
CA VAL A 84 1.83 -23.71 10.91
C VAL A 84 3.26 -24.07 10.55
N ALA A 85 3.83 -25.04 11.25
CA ALA A 85 5.15 -25.58 10.97
C ALA A 85 5.11 -26.51 9.75
N ASN A 86 6.23 -26.60 9.04
CA ASN A 86 6.33 -27.48 7.88
C ASN A 86 6.76 -28.90 8.26
N GLY A 87 5.84 -29.85 8.16
CA GLY A 87 6.11 -31.29 8.29
C GLY A 87 6.30 -32.01 6.95
N GLY A 88 5.97 -31.36 5.83
CA GLY A 88 6.09 -31.86 4.46
C GLY A 88 4.96 -31.42 3.54
N GLY A 89 5.30 -31.19 2.26
CA GLY A 89 4.36 -30.77 1.21
C GLY A 89 4.24 -29.26 1.03
N ALA A 90 3.43 -28.85 0.06
CA ALA A 90 3.09 -27.47 -0.25
C ALA A 90 1.58 -27.22 -0.13
N ILE A 91 1.22 -25.98 0.16
CA ILE A 91 -0.17 -25.56 0.32
C ILE A 91 -0.56 -24.68 -0.87
N THR A 92 -1.64 -25.03 -1.55
CA THR A 92 -2.27 -24.15 -2.54
C THR A 92 -3.47 -23.44 -1.90
N LEU A 93 -3.54 -22.11 -1.97
CA LEU A 93 -4.72 -21.35 -1.55
C LEU A 93 -5.51 -20.92 -2.78
N SER A 94 -6.83 -20.82 -2.65
CA SER A 94 -7.73 -20.32 -3.71
C SER A 94 -8.59 -19.14 -3.27
N GLY A 95 -8.68 -18.87 -1.96
CA GLY A 95 -9.42 -17.77 -1.36
C GLY A 95 -8.49 -16.70 -0.77
N GLY A 96 -7.68 -17.07 0.22
CA GLY A 96 -6.71 -16.17 0.82
C GLY A 96 -6.35 -16.48 2.27
N ILE A 97 -5.85 -15.46 2.96
CA ILE A 97 -5.43 -15.51 4.37
C ILE A 97 -6.07 -14.34 5.11
N GLU A 98 -6.60 -14.59 6.30
CA GLU A 98 -7.07 -13.57 7.23
C GLU A 98 -6.38 -13.75 8.59
N VAL A 99 -5.74 -12.69 9.08
CA VAL A 99 -5.16 -12.62 10.43
C VAL A 99 -5.81 -11.46 11.18
N SER A 100 -6.46 -11.78 12.30
CA SER A 100 -7.29 -10.83 13.04
C SER A 100 -7.16 -11.00 14.56
N GLY A 101 -7.79 -10.11 15.32
CA GLY A 101 -7.84 -10.20 16.78
C GLY A 101 -6.53 -9.82 17.49
N GLY A 102 -5.62 -9.13 16.81
CA GLY A 102 -4.29 -8.81 17.33
C GLY A 102 -3.38 -10.05 17.43
N SER A 103 -3.63 -11.06 16.60
CA SER A 103 -2.91 -12.32 16.61
C SER A 103 -1.66 -12.30 15.73
N THR A 104 -0.80 -13.31 15.90
CA THR A 104 0.32 -13.57 14.99
C THR A 104 0.12 -14.90 14.29
N ALA A 105 0.09 -14.88 12.96
CA ALA A 105 0.16 -16.07 12.12
C ALA A 105 1.57 -16.23 11.56
N ARG A 106 2.15 -17.42 11.71
CA ARG A 106 3.40 -17.81 11.03
C ARG A 106 3.13 -19.05 10.18
N ILE A 107 3.42 -19.00 8.88
CA ILE A 107 3.15 -20.12 7.97
C ILE A 107 4.45 -20.55 7.31
N GLU A 108 5.03 -21.64 7.80
CA GLU A 108 6.30 -22.18 7.29
C GLU A 108 6.20 -22.98 5.98
N PRO A 109 5.11 -23.72 5.68
CA PRO A 109 4.98 -24.38 4.38
C PRO A 109 5.05 -23.40 3.21
N GLN A 110 5.55 -23.87 2.06
CA GLN A 110 5.47 -23.10 0.82
C GLN A 110 4.01 -22.89 0.44
N LEU A 111 3.66 -21.65 0.09
CA LEU A 111 2.34 -21.30 -0.39
C LEU A 111 2.33 -21.14 -1.90
N THR A 112 1.25 -21.56 -2.54
CA THR A 112 0.92 -21.21 -3.91
C THR A 112 -0.47 -20.59 -3.95
N SER A 113 -0.64 -19.39 -4.50
CA SER A 113 -1.96 -18.80 -4.75
C SER A 113 -2.41 -19.07 -6.18
N VAL A 114 -3.60 -19.67 -6.31
CA VAL A 114 -4.30 -19.83 -7.59
C VAL A 114 -5.55 -18.97 -7.62
N GLY A 115 -5.88 -18.46 -8.81
CA GLY A 115 -6.90 -17.44 -8.97
C GLY A 115 -6.56 -16.11 -8.27
N SER A 116 -7.43 -15.13 -8.44
CA SER A 116 -7.29 -13.85 -7.74
C SER A 116 -7.62 -14.01 -6.27
N GLN A 117 -6.80 -13.46 -5.39
CA GLN A 117 -6.95 -13.59 -3.93
C GLN A 117 -6.86 -12.25 -3.23
N ALA A 118 -7.43 -12.21 -2.02
CA ALA A 118 -7.29 -11.10 -1.10
C ALA A 118 -6.81 -11.62 0.25
N TRP A 119 -5.70 -11.08 0.74
CA TRP A 119 -5.16 -11.40 2.05
C TRP A 119 -5.33 -10.21 2.98
N PHE A 120 -5.73 -10.47 4.22
CA PHE A 120 -6.09 -9.46 5.20
C PHE A 120 -5.25 -9.64 6.46
N VAL A 121 -4.58 -8.57 6.89
CA VAL A 121 -3.90 -8.50 8.18
C VAL A 121 -4.43 -7.30 8.92
N GLU A 122 -5.29 -7.54 9.91
CA GLU A 122 -5.93 -6.49 10.72
C GLU A 122 -4.89 -5.69 11.52
N SER A 123 -5.21 -4.42 11.82
CA SER A 123 -4.42 -3.58 12.73
C SER A 123 -4.10 -4.32 14.04
N GLY A 124 -2.83 -4.29 14.45
CA GLY A 124 -2.33 -4.99 15.63
C GLY A 124 -2.02 -6.48 15.42
N SER A 125 -2.40 -7.06 14.27
CA SER A 125 -2.09 -8.44 13.92
C SER A 125 -0.82 -8.54 13.06
N THR A 126 -0.24 -9.73 12.99
CA THR A 126 0.99 -9.99 12.23
C THR A 126 0.91 -11.28 11.39
N LEU A 127 1.32 -11.22 10.11
CA LEU A 127 1.53 -12.39 9.26
C LEU A 127 3.02 -12.54 8.93
N GLN A 128 3.60 -13.71 9.20
CA GLN A 128 4.99 -14.05 8.87
C GLN A 128 5.05 -15.20 7.86
N LEU A 129 5.84 -14.99 6.80
CA LEU A 129 6.01 -15.91 5.68
C LEU A 129 7.51 -16.21 5.49
N PRO A 130 7.99 -17.31 6.10
CA PRO A 130 9.41 -17.71 6.06
C PRO A 130 9.80 -18.36 4.73
N SER A 131 8.82 -18.95 4.06
CA SER A 131 8.97 -19.69 2.82
C SER A 131 8.38 -18.92 1.65
N ALA A 132 8.71 -19.37 0.44
CA ALA A 132 8.21 -18.76 -0.78
C ALA A 132 6.68 -18.84 -0.86
N VAL A 133 6.11 -17.77 -1.40
CA VAL A 133 4.73 -17.67 -1.87
C VAL A 133 4.80 -17.47 -3.37
N GLY A 134 4.43 -18.52 -4.11
CA GLY A 134 4.21 -18.42 -5.55
C GLY A 134 2.79 -17.94 -5.82
N SER A 135 2.62 -16.93 -6.65
CA SER A 135 1.32 -16.57 -7.22
C SER A 135 1.29 -16.96 -8.70
N ASP A 136 0.15 -17.47 -9.14
CA ASP A 136 -0.07 -17.82 -10.53
C ASP A 136 0.18 -16.58 -11.42
N PRO A 137 0.98 -16.71 -12.50
CA PRO A 137 1.33 -15.61 -13.40
C PRO A 137 0.13 -14.87 -14.02
N SER A 138 -1.04 -15.51 -14.06
CA SER A 138 -2.27 -14.93 -14.59
C SER A 138 -3.14 -14.22 -13.56
N THR A 139 -2.72 -14.21 -12.28
CA THR A 139 -3.61 -13.82 -11.17
C THR A 139 -3.25 -12.51 -10.52
N PHE A 140 -4.21 -12.04 -9.75
CA PHE A 140 -4.18 -10.80 -8.99
C PHE A 140 -4.16 -11.14 -7.50
N LEU A 141 -3.08 -10.82 -6.81
CA LEU A 141 -2.94 -10.97 -5.36
C LEU A 141 -3.03 -9.60 -4.69
N ARG A 142 -4.14 -9.34 -3.99
CA ARG A 142 -4.29 -8.15 -3.15
C ARG A 142 -3.91 -8.45 -1.72
N LEU A 143 -3.05 -7.62 -1.16
CA LEU A 143 -2.60 -7.65 0.22
C LEU A 143 -3.18 -6.41 0.93
N THR A 144 -4.24 -6.57 1.69
CA THR A 144 -4.80 -5.54 2.56
C THR A 144 -4.17 -5.68 3.95
N VAL A 145 -3.13 -4.91 4.20
CA VAL A 145 -2.33 -4.98 5.43
C VAL A 145 -2.52 -3.69 6.21
N ASP A 146 -3.28 -3.78 7.31
CA ASP A 146 -3.45 -2.71 8.30
C ASP A 146 -2.56 -2.94 9.54
N GLY A 147 -2.19 -4.21 9.81
CA GLY A 147 -1.15 -4.59 10.77
C GLY A 147 0.24 -4.70 10.15
N THR A 148 0.93 -5.81 10.41
CA THR A 148 2.27 -6.08 9.85
C THR A 148 2.29 -7.38 9.07
N MET A 149 2.81 -7.36 7.84
CA MET A 149 3.10 -8.56 7.07
C MET A 149 4.60 -8.62 6.80
N THR A 150 5.25 -9.73 7.12
CA THR A 150 6.69 -9.92 6.97
C THR A 150 6.97 -11.12 6.08
N VAL A 151 7.68 -10.89 4.98
CA VAL A 151 8.27 -11.93 4.13
C VAL A 151 9.72 -12.07 4.54
N GLU A 152 10.10 -13.21 5.12
CA GLU A 152 11.45 -13.39 5.64
C GLU A 152 12.47 -13.62 4.51
N ALA A 153 13.76 -13.68 4.87
CA ALA A 153 14.84 -13.72 3.90
C ALA A 153 14.80 -14.92 2.93
N ALA A 154 14.36 -16.08 3.40
CA ALA A 154 14.16 -17.28 2.59
C ALA A 154 12.79 -17.29 1.88
N GLY A 155 11.89 -16.41 2.30
CA GLY A 155 10.60 -16.20 1.68
C GLY A 155 10.71 -15.40 0.41
N ASN A 156 9.64 -15.41 -0.37
CA ASN A 156 9.51 -14.57 -1.54
C ASN A 156 8.04 -14.37 -1.85
N LEU A 157 7.64 -13.15 -2.20
CA LEU A 157 6.39 -12.90 -2.90
C LEU A 157 6.72 -12.85 -4.40
N ASP A 158 6.58 -13.99 -5.06
CA ASP A 158 6.84 -14.15 -6.50
C ASP A 158 5.53 -14.43 -7.22
N ALA A 159 5.34 -13.83 -8.38
CA ALA A 159 4.20 -14.09 -9.25
C ALA A 159 4.60 -14.84 -10.52
N GLY A 160 5.59 -15.73 -10.41
CA GLY A 160 6.24 -16.34 -11.56
C GLY A 160 6.77 -15.28 -12.53
N GLY A 161 7.16 -14.10 -12.01
CA GLY A 161 7.54 -12.95 -12.82
C GLY A 161 6.43 -12.14 -13.48
N THR A 162 5.15 -12.56 -13.44
CA THR A 162 4.11 -12.00 -14.33
C THR A 162 2.74 -11.71 -13.71
N GLY A 163 2.41 -12.23 -12.52
CA GLY A 163 1.17 -11.87 -11.83
C GLY A 163 1.24 -10.49 -11.15
N CYS A 164 0.08 -9.91 -10.87
CA CYS A 164 -0.05 -8.60 -10.25
C CYS A 164 -0.18 -8.73 -8.73
N ILE A 165 0.68 -8.05 -7.98
CA ILE A 165 0.61 -7.97 -6.52
C ILE A 165 0.34 -6.51 -6.13
N GLU A 166 -0.73 -6.28 -5.37
CA GLU A 166 -1.13 -4.96 -4.88
C GLU A 166 -1.14 -4.93 -3.35
N LYS A 167 -0.35 -4.02 -2.76
CA LYS A 167 -0.37 -3.68 -1.34
C LYS A 167 -1.31 -2.49 -1.09
N GLN A 168 -2.31 -2.71 -0.23
CA GLN A 168 -3.25 -1.73 0.31
C GLN A 168 -3.27 -1.80 1.85
N GLY A 169 -4.11 -0.98 2.49
CA GLY A 169 -4.19 -0.88 3.95
C GLY A 169 -3.11 0.02 4.55
N THR A 170 -3.30 0.46 5.78
CA THR A 170 -2.44 1.49 6.43
C THR A 170 -1.17 0.94 7.07
N GLY A 171 -1.07 -0.38 7.19
CA GLY A 171 0.02 -1.09 7.85
C GLY A 171 1.24 -1.29 6.96
N VAL A 172 2.16 -2.13 7.44
CA VAL A 172 3.50 -2.31 6.87
C VAL A 172 3.65 -3.69 6.24
N LEU A 173 4.10 -3.73 4.98
CA LEU A 173 4.63 -4.94 4.34
C LEU A 173 6.17 -4.88 4.37
N GLN A 174 6.79 -5.77 5.13
CA GLN A 174 8.24 -5.88 5.26
C GLN A 174 8.78 -7.01 4.36
N LEU A 175 9.78 -6.68 3.56
CA LEU A 175 10.52 -7.64 2.74
C LEU A 175 11.95 -7.74 3.28
N LEU A 176 12.29 -8.87 3.91
CA LEU A 176 13.63 -9.15 4.45
C LEU A 176 14.50 -9.96 3.47
N GLY A 177 13.94 -10.32 2.32
CA GLY A 177 14.60 -11.04 1.23
C GLY A 177 13.59 -11.49 0.19
N GLY A 178 14.04 -12.37 -0.71
CA GLY A 178 13.24 -12.89 -1.81
C GLY A 178 13.49 -12.17 -3.14
N GLY A 179 14.12 -12.87 -4.08
CA GLY A 179 14.28 -12.40 -5.46
C GLY A 179 12.97 -12.49 -6.27
N GLY A 180 13.04 -12.75 -7.56
CA GLY A 180 11.85 -13.04 -8.38
C GLY A 180 11.06 -11.81 -8.82
N GLY A 181 10.41 -11.95 -9.97
CA GLY A 181 9.73 -10.84 -10.63
C GLY A 181 8.28 -10.70 -10.15
N VAL A 182 7.81 -9.46 -10.15
CA VAL A 182 6.38 -9.16 -10.07
C VAL A 182 5.98 -8.61 -11.43
N GLY A 183 4.83 -9.05 -11.92
CA GLY A 183 4.30 -8.60 -13.20
C GLY A 183 3.75 -7.18 -13.14
N THR A 184 2.80 -6.91 -14.03
CA THR A 184 2.20 -5.58 -14.15
C THR A 184 0.72 -5.66 -13.84
N CYS A 185 0.26 -4.80 -12.92
CA CYS A 185 -1.17 -4.62 -12.68
C CYS A 185 -1.80 -3.85 -13.85
N ALA A 186 -3.00 -4.25 -14.29
CA ALA A 186 -3.63 -3.66 -15.47
C ALA A 186 -3.76 -2.13 -15.35
N GLY A 187 -3.18 -1.40 -16.30
CA GLY A 187 -3.18 0.07 -16.32
C GLY A 187 -2.23 0.73 -15.31
N GLN A 188 -1.33 -0.02 -14.68
CA GLN A 188 -0.35 0.48 -13.72
C GLN A 188 1.08 0.28 -14.25
N PRO A 189 2.08 0.99 -13.67
CA PRO A 189 3.47 0.67 -13.91
C PRO A 189 3.80 -0.76 -13.48
N ARG A 190 4.90 -1.29 -14.01
CA ARG A 190 5.40 -2.63 -13.71
C ARG A 190 5.82 -2.73 -12.23
N GLY A 191 5.54 -3.89 -11.62
CA GLY A 191 6.01 -4.26 -10.29
C GLY A 191 4.92 -4.42 -9.24
N LEU A 192 5.38 -4.67 -8.00
CA LEU A 192 4.52 -4.69 -6.83
C LEU A 192 3.96 -3.28 -6.60
N LEU A 193 2.64 -3.18 -6.71
CA LEU A 193 1.90 -1.93 -6.59
C LEU A 193 1.72 -1.55 -5.12
N VAL A 194 2.30 -0.43 -4.69
CA VAL A 194 2.16 0.14 -3.34
C VAL A 194 1.13 1.25 -3.37
N ALA A 195 -0.14 0.88 -3.15
CA ALA A 195 -1.28 1.78 -3.24
C ALA A 195 -1.61 2.48 -1.90
N ALA A 196 -1.31 1.86 -0.76
CA ALA A 196 -1.47 2.46 0.57
C ALA A 196 -0.57 1.80 1.63
N GLY A 197 -0.35 2.53 2.73
CA GLY A 197 0.49 2.09 3.85
C GLY A 197 1.97 2.12 3.49
N GLU A 198 2.77 1.30 4.16
CA GLU A 198 4.22 1.22 3.94
C GLU A 198 4.61 -0.13 3.33
N LEU A 199 5.52 -0.09 2.36
CA LEU A 199 6.36 -1.21 1.97
C LEU A 199 7.79 -0.91 2.39
N ALA A 200 8.36 -1.75 3.24
CA ALA A 200 9.69 -1.59 3.79
C ALA A 200 10.61 -2.73 3.33
N VAL A 201 11.70 -2.39 2.65
CA VAL A 201 12.78 -3.33 2.33
C VAL A 201 13.80 -3.29 3.47
N VAL A 202 13.78 -4.32 4.32
CA VAL A 202 14.49 -4.31 5.62
C VAL A 202 15.76 -5.14 5.55
N GLY A 203 16.87 -4.56 6.01
CA GLY A 203 18.20 -5.18 6.04
C GLY A 203 19.00 -4.85 4.77
N THR A 204 19.88 -5.77 4.37
CA THR A 204 20.57 -5.71 3.07
C THR A 204 20.05 -6.78 2.10
N PRO A 205 18.73 -6.91 1.88
CA PRO A 205 18.21 -7.90 0.96
C PRO A 205 18.50 -7.47 -0.48
N ASN A 206 18.99 -8.41 -1.27
CA ASN A 206 19.06 -8.23 -2.71
C ASN A 206 17.73 -8.68 -3.34
N LEU A 207 16.88 -7.71 -3.65
CA LEU A 207 15.64 -7.89 -4.41
C LEU A 207 15.83 -7.48 -5.87
N GLY A 208 17.05 -7.52 -6.42
CA GLY A 208 17.43 -6.94 -7.72
C GLY A 208 16.72 -7.48 -8.97
N GLY A 209 15.75 -8.39 -8.81
CA GLY A 209 14.81 -8.81 -9.85
C GLY A 209 13.37 -8.35 -9.66
N LYS A 210 13.07 -7.59 -8.59
CA LYS A 210 11.72 -7.17 -8.22
C LYS A 210 11.51 -5.70 -8.54
N ASP A 211 10.44 -5.42 -9.27
CA ASP A 211 10.00 -4.09 -9.63
C ASP A 211 8.97 -3.56 -8.62
N PHE A 212 8.91 -2.24 -8.46
CA PHE A 212 7.96 -1.57 -7.58
C PHE A 212 7.29 -0.39 -8.28
N ALA A 213 6.01 -0.21 -7.99
CA ALA A 213 5.22 0.93 -8.44
C ALA A 213 4.53 1.60 -7.25
N VAL A 214 5.03 2.75 -6.82
CA VAL A 214 4.51 3.50 -5.67
C VAL A 214 3.51 4.54 -6.17
N THR A 215 2.22 4.34 -5.87
CA THR A 215 1.12 5.15 -6.42
C THR A 215 0.38 5.98 -5.36
N GLY A 216 0.33 5.46 -4.13
CA GLY A 216 -0.35 6.13 -3.01
C GLY A 216 0.15 5.76 -1.62
N GLY A 217 0.96 4.70 -1.48
CA GLY A 217 1.64 4.38 -0.23
C GLY A 217 3.08 4.91 -0.17
N THR A 218 3.85 4.39 0.76
CA THR A 218 5.25 4.74 0.99
C THR A 218 6.16 3.55 0.74
N PHE A 219 7.27 3.77 0.04
CA PHE A 219 8.39 2.84 -0.07
C PHE A 219 9.54 3.30 0.83
N THR A 220 10.03 2.41 1.68
CA THR A 220 11.25 2.59 2.49
C THR A 220 12.23 1.45 2.24
N GLY A 221 13.53 1.69 2.39
CA GLY A 221 14.51 0.67 2.06
C GLY A 221 15.97 0.97 2.37
N GLY A 222 16.64 -0.05 2.89
CA GLY A 222 18.09 -0.05 3.11
C GLY A 222 18.52 0.63 4.40
N THR A 223 19.82 0.78 4.55
CA THR A 223 20.47 1.50 5.64
C THR A 223 21.65 2.28 5.09
N ALA A 224 22.21 3.18 5.90
CA ALA A 224 23.45 3.90 5.57
C ALA A 224 24.64 2.97 5.26
N SER A 225 24.64 1.74 5.79
CA SER A 225 25.73 0.76 5.61
C SER A 225 25.42 -0.32 4.57
N GLY A 226 24.20 -0.37 4.03
CA GLY A 226 23.81 -1.38 3.07
C GLY A 226 22.54 -1.02 2.33
N ALA A 227 22.66 -0.87 1.01
CA ALA A 227 21.55 -0.52 0.16
C ALA A 227 20.51 -1.64 0.08
N ALA A 228 19.24 -1.25 0.03
CA ALA A 228 18.20 -2.09 -0.53
C ALA A 228 18.40 -2.15 -2.05
N VAL A 229 18.58 -3.34 -2.60
CA VAL A 229 18.75 -3.51 -4.05
C VAL A 229 17.41 -3.92 -4.66
N VAL A 230 16.89 -3.15 -5.61
CA VAL A 230 15.65 -3.43 -6.34
C VAL A 230 15.90 -3.32 -7.85
N HIS A 231 15.03 -3.88 -8.69
CA HIS A 231 15.16 -3.73 -10.13
C HIS A 231 14.67 -2.33 -10.55
N GLU A 232 13.37 -2.15 -10.77
CA GLU A 232 12.79 -0.83 -11.09
C GLU A 232 12.02 -0.25 -9.90
N LEU A 233 12.08 1.08 -9.71
CA LEU A 233 11.28 1.82 -8.73
C LEU A 233 10.56 2.97 -9.43
N ASN A 234 9.28 2.78 -9.74
CA ASN A 234 8.44 3.80 -10.36
C ASN A 234 7.64 4.56 -9.29
N LEU A 235 7.59 5.89 -9.41
CA LEU A 235 6.91 6.77 -8.47
C LEU A 235 5.89 7.65 -9.21
N VAL A 236 4.62 7.52 -8.86
CA VAL A 236 3.52 8.25 -9.51
C VAL A 236 2.43 8.64 -8.50
N GLY A 237 1.45 9.44 -8.94
CA GLY A 237 0.28 9.76 -8.13
C GLY A 237 0.65 10.53 -6.85
N THR A 238 0.26 9.98 -5.70
CA THR A 238 0.55 10.54 -4.37
C THR A 238 1.51 9.67 -3.57
N GLY A 239 2.21 8.73 -4.23
CA GLY A 239 3.17 7.85 -3.58
C GLY A 239 4.32 8.61 -2.93
N VAL A 240 4.99 7.96 -1.98
CA VAL A 240 6.18 8.50 -1.32
C VAL A 240 7.33 7.51 -1.44
N VAL A 241 8.51 7.97 -1.85
CA VAL A 241 9.77 7.23 -1.70
C VAL A 241 10.57 7.92 -0.61
N SER A 242 10.95 7.16 0.42
CA SER A 242 11.76 7.62 1.56
C SER A 242 12.73 6.50 1.90
N PRO A 243 13.94 6.46 1.33
CA PRO A 243 14.91 5.39 1.59
C PRO A 243 15.10 5.12 3.09
N GLY A 244 15.25 6.17 3.90
CA GLY A 244 15.34 6.06 5.35
C GLY A 244 14.06 5.51 5.98
N PRO A 245 14.15 4.97 7.22
CA PRO A 245 12.97 4.51 7.95
C PRO A 245 11.91 5.62 8.04
N SER A 246 10.64 5.25 7.92
CA SER A 246 9.51 6.19 7.92
C SER A 246 9.47 7.09 9.18
N SER A 247 10.00 6.61 10.30
CA SER A 247 10.16 7.35 11.56
C SER A 247 11.20 8.49 11.53
N GLY A 248 11.99 8.63 10.47
CA GLY A 248 12.85 9.80 10.20
C GLY A 248 14.14 9.91 11.02
N ALA A 249 14.62 8.80 11.59
CA ALA A 249 15.82 8.77 12.43
C ALA A 249 17.01 8.03 11.80
N GLY A 250 16.93 7.66 10.52
CA GLY A 250 17.99 6.92 9.85
C GLY A 250 18.14 7.34 8.41
N ILE A 251 19.35 7.16 7.89
CA ILE A 251 19.64 7.30 6.47
C ILE A 251 19.49 5.94 5.80
N GLY A 252 18.78 5.90 4.67
CA GLY A 252 18.60 4.73 3.83
C GLY A 252 19.22 4.90 2.45
N MET A 253 19.59 3.78 1.85
CA MET A 253 20.14 3.73 0.51
C MET A 253 19.37 2.73 -0.33
N VAL A 254 19.04 3.10 -1.56
CA VAL A 254 18.40 2.21 -2.54
C VAL A 254 19.25 2.14 -3.80
N GLU A 255 19.60 0.93 -4.22
CA GLU A 255 20.27 0.67 -5.48
C GLU A 255 19.25 0.12 -6.50
N LEU A 256 19.22 0.72 -7.68
CA LEU A 256 18.33 0.36 -8.78
C LEU A 256 19.12 -0.35 -9.88
N TRP A 257 18.64 -1.53 -10.26
CA TRP A 257 19.22 -2.38 -11.31
C TRP A 257 18.41 -2.40 -12.61
N GLY A 258 17.26 -1.71 -12.63
CA GLY A 258 16.45 -1.41 -13.80
C GLY A 258 16.18 0.11 -13.94
N THR A 259 15.70 0.50 -15.12
CA THR A 259 15.37 1.90 -15.43
C THR A 259 14.15 2.36 -14.65
N SER A 260 14.25 3.52 -14.00
CA SER A 260 13.19 4.02 -13.10
C SER A 260 12.62 5.36 -13.57
N THR A 261 11.30 5.50 -13.49
CA THR A 261 10.58 6.69 -13.94
C THR A 261 9.70 7.25 -12.83
N TRP A 262 9.93 8.51 -12.47
CA TRP A 262 9.20 9.21 -11.41
C TRP A 262 8.43 10.37 -12.05
N THR A 263 7.10 10.29 -12.08
CA THR A 263 6.24 11.28 -12.77
C THR A 263 5.22 11.94 -11.83
N GLY A 264 5.46 11.88 -10.53
CA GLY A 264 4.56 12.38 -9.48
C GLY A 264 5.04 11.99 -8.10
N GLY A 265 4.14 12.03 -7.11
CA GLY A 265 4.45 11.69 -5.73
C GLY A 265 5.46 12.62 -5.07
N THR A 266 6.05 12.14 -3.98
CA THR A 266 7.05 12.83 -3.17
C THR A 266 8.28 11.95 -3.01
N PHE A 267 9.45 12.51 -3.26
CA PHE A 267 10.72 11.96 -2.81
C PHE A 267 11.11 12.67 -1.51
N GLN A 268 10.99 11.93 -0.41
CA GLN A 268 11.30 12.41 0.93
C GLN A 268 12.74 12.03 1.26
N VAL A 269 13.54 13.01 1.65
CA VAL A 269 14.97 12.87 1.90
C VAL A 269 15.25 13.19 3.37
N ASP A 270 15.71 12.20 4.12
CA ASP A 270 16.38 12.46 5.40
C ASP A 270 17.80 12.94 5.17
N TRP A 271 18.20 14.03 5.82
CA TRP A 271 19.56 14.56 5.79
C TRP A 271 20.08 14.75 7.22
N ASP A 272 21.12 14.00 7.58
CA ASP A 272 21.88 14.16 8.81
C ASP A 272 23.08 15.10 8.60
N ALA A 273 22.91 16.38 8.95
CA ALA A 273 23.94 17.39 8.75
C ALA A 273 25.26 17.13 9.52
N PRO A 274 25.24 16.68 10.79
CA PRO A 274 26.44 16.28 11.53
C PRO A 274 27.35 15.27 10.83
N THR A 275 26.77 14.27 10.17
CA THR A 275 27.52 13.21 9.46
C THR A 275 27.71 13.53 7.98
N ASN A 276 27.02 14.55 7.47
CA ASN A 276 26.90 14.89 6.05
C ASN A 276 26.42 13.71 5.21
N ASP A 277 25.46 12.97 5.75
CA ASP A 277 24.85 11.80 5.13
C ASP A 277 23.38 12.07 4.82
N SER A 278 22.85 11.42 3.79
CA SER A 278 21.46 11.61 3.38
C SER A 278 20.88 10.38 2.72
N ASP A 279 19.57 10.29 2.73
CA ASP A 279 18.85 9.33 1.90
C ASP A 279 19.31 9.43 0.45
N TYR A 280 19.62 8.27 -0.13
CA TYR A 280 20.22 8.20 -1.45
C TYR A 280 19.61 7.09 -2.29
N VAL A 281 19.21 7.43 -3.51
CA VAL A 281 18.81 6.46 -4.53
C VAL A 281 19.82 6.49 -5.67
N TYR A 282 20.31 5.33 -6.07
CA TYR A 282 21.35 5.19 -7.08
C TYR A 282 21.02 4.16 -8.15
N GLY A 283 21.06 4.56 -9.42
CA GLY A 283 20.99 3.66 -10.57
C GLY A 283 22.36 3.11 -10.96
N SER A 284 22.54 1.80 -10.83
CA SER A 284 23.78 1.08 -11.16
C SER A 284 23.66 0.45 -12.54
N GLY A 285 24.28 1.07 -13.54
CA GLY A 285 24.09 0.75 -14.96
C GLY A 285 22.72 1.17 -15.51
N GLN A 286 22.00 2.07 -14.84
CA GLN A 286 20.58 2.36 -15.15
C GLN A 286 20.25 3.85 -15.20
N ALA A 287 19.36 4.20 -16.12
CA ALA A 287 18.83 5.56 -16.22
C ALA A 287 17.74 5.83 -15.18
N ILE A 288 17.69 7.07 -14.69
CA ILE A 288 16.61 7.58 -13.86
C ILE A 288 16.00 8.82 -14.54
N THR A 289 14.67 8.83 -14.65
CA THR A 289 13.92 9.96 -15.20
C THR A 289 12.97 10.54 -14.14
N VAL A 290 13.00 11.85 -13.94
CA VAL A 290 12.17 12.55 -12.95
C VAL A 290 11.35 13.67 -13.59
N GLY A 291 10.07 13.75 -13.27
CA GLY A 291 9.20 14.86 -13.65
C GLY A 291 8.04 15.02 -12.67
N ALA A 292 7.75 16.25 -12.27
CA ALA A 292 6.65 16.58 -11.34
C ALA A 292 6.70 15.92 -9.94
N THR A 293 7.67 15.04 -9.65
CA THR A 293 7.95 14.53 -8.31
C THR A 293 8.37 15.66 -7.39
N ARG A 294 7.75 15.77 -6.21
CA ARG A 294 8.07 16.80 -5.23
C ARG A 294 9.22 16.38 -4.34
N LEU A 295 10.10 17.31 -4.00
CA LEU A 295 11.11 17.10 -2.95
C LEU A 295 10.54 17.50 -1.59
N ASP A 296 10.73 16.65 -0.59
CA ASP A 296 10.49 16.95 0.82
C ASP A 296 11.72 16.59 1.64
N VAL A 297 12.34 17.55 2.32
CA VAL A 297 13.64 17.38 2.96
C VAL A 297 13.46 17.48 4.47
N ARG A 298 13.79 16.41 5.19
CA ARG A 298 13.79 16.36 6.65
C ARG A 298 15.23 16.48 7.14
N LEU A 299 15.55 17.63 7.72
CA LEU A 299 16.91 17.96 8.16
C LEU A 299 17.09 17.68 9.65
N ALA A 300 18.06 16.83 9.97
CA ALA A 300 18.56 16.62 11.32
C ALA A 300 19.85 17.42 11.56
N GLY A 301 19.87 18.20 12.64
CA GLY A 301 21.01 19.03 13.02
C GLY A 301 21.04 20.40 12.35
N THR A 302 22.21 21.03 12.30
CA THR A 302 22.41 22.37 11.73
C THR A 302 23.58 22.34 10.76
N PRO A 303 23.32 22.30 9.43
CA PRO A 303 24.36 22.33 8.42
C PRO A 303 25.04 23.70 8.35
N THR A 304 26.20 23.74 7.70
CA THR A 304 26.87 25.00 7.35
C THR A 304 26.30 25.54 6.02
N PRO A 305 26.24 26.88 5.83
CA PRO A 305 25.75 27.44 4.57
C PRO A 305 26.59 26.95 3.38
N GLY A 306 25.92 26.40 2.36
CA GLY A 306 26.56 25.79 1.19
C GLY A 306 27.01 24.34 1.38
N GLN A 307 26.76 23.73 2.55
CA GLN A 307 26.89 22.29 2.71
C GLN A 307 25.92 21.59 1.76
N PHE A 308 26.34 20.46 1.19
CA PHE A 308 25.56 19.73 0.21
C PHE A 308 25.65 18.22 0.40
N VAL A 309 24.60 17.55 -0.05
CA VAL A 309 24.49 16.08 -0.10
C VAL A 309 23.95 15.64 -1.45
N ARG A 310 24.23 14.39 -1.81
CA ARG A 310 23.70 13.77 -3.02
C ARG A 310 22.49 12.93 -2.65
N ILE A 311 21.36 13.20 -3.30
CA ILE A 311 20.07 12.56 -2.98
C ILE A 311 19.63 11.57 -4.04
N LEU A 312 20.13 11.73 -5.28
CA LEU A 312 19.83 10.87 -6.41
C LEU A 312 21.05 10.76 -7.32
N GLY A 313 21.32 9.58 -7.87
CA GLY A 313 22.45 9.36 -8.77
C GLY A 313 22.24 8.27 -9.80
N SER A 314 23.02 8.33 -10.88
CA SER A 314 23.13 7.30 -11.91
C SER A 314 24.53 7.35 -12.53
N ASP A 315 25.12 6.19 -12.85
CA ASP A 315 26.35 6.12 -13.66
C ASP A 315 26.10 6.08 -15.17
N VAL A 316 24.84 6.03 -15.60
CA VAL A 316 24.45 6.07 -17.02
C VAL A 316 23.94 7.45 -17.40
N SER A 317 22.81 7.86 -16.81
CA SER A 317 22.18 9.15 -17.10
C SER A 317 21.09 9.48 -16.10
N PHE A 318 21.01 10.76 -15.77
CA PHE A 318 19.85 11.36 -15.10
C PHE A 318 19.15 12.33 -16.07
N THR A 319 17.82 12.27 -16.12
CA THR A 319 17.04 13.23 -16.94
C THR A 319 15.83 13.77 -16.18
N GLY A 320 15.55 15.06 -16.43
CA GLY A 320 14.37 15.75 -15.91
C GLY A 320 14.64 16.61 -14.67
N GLN A 321 13.58 16.96 -13.94
CA GLN A 321 13.64 17.92 -12.84
C GLN A 321 12.59 17.62 -11.77
N PHE A 322 12.93 17.90 -10.52
CA PHE A 322 12.03 17.85 -9.39
C PHE A 322 11.11 19.09 -9.33
N ALA A 323 10.10 19.01 -8.48
CA ALA A 323 9.27 20.14 -8.07
C ALA A 323 9.49 20.45 -6.57
N ALA A 324 9.28 21.70 -6.19
CA ALA A 324 9.17 22.14 -4.81
C ALA A 324 7.94 21.52 -4.11
N PRO A 325 7.86 21.58 -2.77
CA PRO A 325 6.68 21.11 -2.03
C PRO A 325 5.35 21.72 -2.48
N ASP A 326 5.34 22.93 -3.04
CA ASP A 326 4.14 23.59 -3.58
C ASP A 326 3.78 23.12 -5.01
N GLY A 327 4.64 22.33 -5.65
CA GLY A 327 4.48 21.81 -7.01
C GLY A 327 5.18 22.63 -8.10
N THR A 328 5.87 23.72 -7.75
CA THR A 328 6.65 24.51 -8.71
C THR A 328 7.84 23.71 -9.22
N ALA A 329 8.02 23.60 -10.54
CA ALA A 329 9.18 22.92 -11.11
C ALA A 329 10.48 23.66 -10.75
N LEU A 330 11.53 22.92 -10.39
CA LEU A 330 12.83 23.45 -9.97
C LEU A 330 13.86 23.28 -11.07
N ALA A 331 14.30 24.37 -11.68
CA ALA A 331 15.44 24.39 -12.57
C ALA A 331 16.76 24.30 -11.79
N ASP A 332 17.86 24.09 -12.52
CA ASP A 332 19.20 24.08 -11.94
C ASP A 332 19.52 25.41 -11.24
N GLY A 333 19.93 25.34 -9.97
CA GLY A 333 20.22 26.49 -9.12
C GLY A 333 19.01 27.15 -8.44
N ASP A 334 17.78 26.70 -8.71
CA ASP A 334 16.59 27.28 -8.08
C ASP A 334 16.56 27.03 -6.56
N GLU A 335 16.11 28.04 -5.82
CA GLU A 335 15.87 27.92 -4.38
C GLU A 335 14.44 27.46 -4.08
N PHE A 336 14.28 26.61 -3.06
CA PHE A 336 12.97 26.22 -2.56
C PHE A 336 12.95 26.08 -1.04
N THR A 337 11.76 26.15 -0.45
CA THR A 337 11.56 25.96 0.99
C THR A 337 10.93 24.60 1.26
N SER A 338 11.52 23.82 2.17
CA SER A 338 10.95 22.58 2.70
C SER A 338 11.23 22.50 4.20
N ASN A 339 10.22 22.11 4.98
CA ASN A 339 10.29 21.96 6.44
C ASN A 339 10.99 23.13 7.20
N GLY A 340 10.72 24.36 6.77
CA GLY A 340 11.28 25.57 7.40
C GLY A 340 12.74 25.87 7.05
N GLN A 341 13.30 25.20 6.05
CA GLN A 341 14.66 25.38 5.56
C GLN A 341 14.64 25.77 4.08
N VAL A 342 15.65 26.51 3.63
CA VAL A 342 15.83 26.91 2.23
C VAL A 342 17.01 26.15 1.64
N TYR A 343 16.76 25.53 0.49
CA TYR A 343 17.72 24.74 -0.26
C TYR A 343 17.84 25.26 -1.68
N SER A 344 18.93 24.92 -2.36
CA SER A 344 19.00 24.94 -3.83
C SER A 344 19.30 23.56 -4.39
N VAL A 345 18.81 23.30 -5.60
CA VAL A 345 19.05 22.04 -6.31
C VAL A 345 20.09 22.23 -7.42
N GLU A 346 20.95 21.24 -7.61
CA GLU A 346 21.88 21.17 -8.74
C GLU A 346 21.70 19.84 -9.48
N TYR A 347 21.60 19.90 -10.80
CA TYR A 347 21.42 18.75 -11.68
C TYR A 347 22.68 18.47 -12.50
N ILE A 348 23.20 17.25 -12.37
CA ILE A 348 24.34 16.76 -13.14
C ILE A 348 23.80 15.77 -14.16
N ALA A 349 23.73 16.15 -15.44
CA ALA A 349 23.05 15.35 -16.47
C ALA A 349 23.85 14.12 -16.93
N GLU A 350 25.18 14.18 -16.95
CA GLU A 350 26.03 13.16 -17.58
C GLU A 350 27.27 12.79 -16.74
N GLY A 351 27.82 11.61 -17.04
CA GLY A 351 29.03 11.06 -16.40
C GLY A 351 28.73 10.19 -15.18
N GLY A 352 29.77 9.56 -14.62
CA GLY A 352 29.66 8.65 -13.46
C GLY A 352 29.19 9.32 -12.15
N ALA A 353 28.90 10.62 -12.20
CA ALA A 353 28.35 11.42 -11.10
C ALA A 353 27.03 12.09 -11.49
N SER A 354 26.35 11.63 -12.55
CA SER A 354 25.05 12.16 -12.94
C SER A 354 24.04 11.96 -11.82
N GLY A 355 23.11 12.90 -11.64
CA GLY A 355 22.18 12.90 -10.52
C GLY A 355 21.85 14.29 -10.00
N VAL A 356 21.49 14.35 -8.71
CA VAL A 356 20.98 15.55 -8.05
C VAL A 356 21.72 15.80 -6.74
N LEU A 357 22.22 17.03 -6.59
CA LEU A 357 22.76 17.55 -5.34
C LEU A 357 21.75 18.51 -4.71
N LEU A 358 21.69 18.47 -3.38
CA LEU A 358 20.91 19.38 -2.57
C LEU A 358 21.87 20.21 -1.72
N HIS A 359 21.78 21.53 -1.85
CA HIS A 359 22.59 22.48 -1.09
C HIS A 359 21.71 23.14 -0.03
N TRP A 360 22.13 23.15 1.23
CA TRP A 360 21.46 23.92 2.26
C TRP A 360 21.97 25.36 2.26
N LEU A 361 21.05 26.33 2.28
CA LEU A 361 21.40 27.74 2.21
C LEU A 361 21.22 28.43 3.56
N ARG A 362 20.02 28.29 4.13
CA ARG A 362 19.60 29.00 5.35
C ARG A 362 18.31 28.43 5.93
N ALA A 363 18.02 28.75 7.18
CA ALA A 363 16.67 28.62 7.71
C ALA A 363 15.72 29.59 6.98
N ALA A 364 14.49 29.14 6.72
CA ALA A 364 13.47 29.99 6.15
C ALA A 364 13.10 31.12 7.13
N PRO A 365 12.80 32.34 6.66
CA PRO A 365 12.30 33.39 7.52
C PRO A 365 11.05 32.92 8.26
N VAL A 366 11.05 33.03 9.58
CA VAL A 366 9.83 32.79 10.37
C VAL A 366 8.83 33.88 10.00
N VAL A 367 7.74 33.50 9.33
CA VAL A 367 6.63 34.42 9.09
C VAL A 367 5.96 34.70 10.43
N VAL A 368 6.38 35.78 11.10
CA VAL A 368 5.69 36.26 12.29
C VAL A 368 4.34 36.81 11.81
N PRO A 369 3.20 36.25 12.27
CA PRO A 369 1.90 36.80 11.91
C PRO A 369 1.89 38.29 12.25
N PRO A 370 1.23 39.15 11.44
CA PRO A 370 1.02 40.54 11.82
C PRO A 370 0.47 40.56 13.24
N ALA A 371 1.08 41.37 14.11
CA ALA A 371 0.58 41.54 15.46
C ALA A 371 -0.93 41.83 15.38
N GLU A 372 -1.74 41.02 16.07
CA GLU A 372 -3.17 41.22 16.11
C GLU A 372 -3.40 42.69 16.52
N PRO A 373 -4.16 43.48 15.74
CA PRO A 373 -4.40 44.87 16.10
C PRO A 373 -4.93 44.90 17.53
N ALA A 374 -4.38 45.80 18.34
CA ALA A 374 -4.81 45.96 19.72
C ALA A 374 -6.35 45.98 19.74
N PRO A 375 -7.01 45.21 20.65
CA PRO A 375 -8.45 45.18 20.70
C PRO A 375 -8.94 46.62 20.73
N SER A 376 -9.72 47.00 19.72
CA SER A 376 -10.32 48.33 19.66
C SER A 376 -11.04 48.53 20.99
N GLU A 377 -10.81 49.67 21.66
CA GLU A 377 -11.48 50.00 22.91
C GLU A 377 -12.95 49.63 22.75
N THR A 378 -13.40 48.64 23.51
CA THR A 378 -14.80 48.24 23.57
C THR A 378 -15.58 49.51 23.90
N LEU A 379 -16.27 50.05 22.90
CA LEU A 379 -17.33 51.04 23.08
C LEU A 379 -18.19 50.51 24.22
N ALA A 380 -18.24 51.27 25.32
CA ALA A 380 -18.97 50.92 26.52
C ALA A 380 -20.35 50.38 26.12
N ASP A 381 -20.60 49.12 26.45
CA ASP A 381 -21.87 48.45 26.25
C ASP A 381 -22.95 49.31 26.91
N SER A 382 -23.76 49.98 26.08
CA SER A 382 -24.77 50.94 26.53
C SER A 382 -25.96 50.29 27.25
N GLY A 383 -25.89 49.00 27.58
CA GLY A 383 -26.90 48.31 28.38
C GLY A 383 -28.27 48.22 27.71
N ALA A 384 -28.34 48.42 26.39
CA ALA A 384 -29.57 48.24 25.63
C ALA A 384 -29.77 46.74 25.39
N PRO A 385 -30.84 46.11 25.91
CA PRO A 385 -31.08 44.70 25.67
C PRO A 385 -31.33 44.47 24.17
N GLN A 386 -30.33 43.92 23.48
CA GLN A 386 -30.41 43.47 22.09
C GLN A 386 -31.17 42.14 22.00
N LEU A 387 -32.35 42.09 22.61
CA LEU A 387 -33.34 41.05 22.39
C LEU A 387 -34.39 41.66 21.46
N TRP A 388 -34.09 41.66 20.16
CA TRP A 388 -35.00 41.63 18.98
C TRP A 388 -34.20 42.08 17.74
N PRO A 389 -34.20 41.35 16.59
CA PRO A 389 -35.33 40.62 16.03
C PRO A 389 -35.08 39.12 15.74
N LEU A 390 -34.20 38.44 16.48
CA LEU A 390 -33.96 37.00 16.27
C LEU A 390 -35.13 36.10 16.73
N GLY A 391 -35.90 36.54 17.73
CA GLY A 391 -37.09 35.81 18.19
C GLY A 391 -38.22 35.75 17.14
N ALA A 392 -38.36 36.79 16.31
CA ALA A 392 -39.38 36.83 15.26
C ALA A 392 -39.05 35.87 14.10
N VAL A 393 -37.77 35.66 13.79
CA VAL A 393 -37.31 34.77 12.71
C VAL A 393 -37.53 33.29 13.07
N ALA A 394 -37.30 32.90 14.33
CA ALA A 394 -37.51 31.53 14.79
C ALA A 394 -38.99 31.10 14.76
N VAL A 395 -39.92 32.00 15.13
CA VAL A 395 -41.37 31.72 15.07
C VAL A 395 -41.87 31.63 13.63
N ALA A 396 -41.36 32.47 12.72
CA ALA A 396 -41.71 32.41 11.30
C ALA A 396 -41.24 31.11 10.62
N LEU A 397 -40.03 30.62 10.94
CA LEU A 397 -39.51 29.36 10.42
C LEU A 397 -40.26 28.13 10.97
N GLY A 398 -40.65 28.15 12.24
CA GLY A 398 -41.46 27.09 12.84
C GLY A 398 -42.85 26.95 12.19
N ALA A 399 -43.52 28.07 11.91
CA ALA A 399 -44.84 28.07 11.28
C ALA A 399 -44.79 27.57 9.82
N ALA A 400 -43.75 27.91 9.07
CA ALA A 400 -43.55 27.44 7.69
C ALA A 400 -43.32 25.91 7.65
N GLY A 401 -42.55 25.36 8.59
CA GLY A 401 -42.32 23.92 8.71
C GLY A 401 -43.60 23.12 8.99
N ALA A 402 -44.45 23.61 9.90
CA ALA A 402 -45.71 22.95 10.24
C ALA A 402 -46.72 22.94 9.06
N ALA A 403 -46.79 24.04 8.31
CA ALA A 403 -47.64 24.14 7.11
C ALA A 403 -47.20 23.14 6.01
N LEU A 404 -45.89 22.96 5.84
CA LEU A 404 -45.31 22.04 4.84
C LEU A 404 -45.56 20.57 5.18
N VAL A 405 -45.50 20.21 6.47
CA VAL A 405 -45.86 18.86 6.95
C VAL A 405 -47.36 18.60 6.82
N GLY A 406 -48.20 19.60 7.09
CA GLY A 406 -49.65 19.52 6.87
C GLY A 406 -50.02 19.29 5.40
N TYR A 407 -49.37 20.02 4.48
CA TYR A 407 -49.58 19.88 3.04
C TYR A 407 -49.18 18.49 2.52
N ARG A 408 -48.00 17.98 2.92
CA ARG A 408 -47.53 16.63 2.54
C ARG A 408 -48.42 15.49 3.04
N ARG A 409 -49.05 15.64 4.21
CA ARG A 409 -50.02 14.63 4.71
C ARG A 409 -51.34 14.64 3.94
N ARG A 410 -51.73 15.78 3.36
CA ARG A 410 -52.97 15.91 2.59
C ARG A 410 -52.85 15.32 1.18
N THR A 411 -51.69 15.46 0.54
CA THR A 411 -51.44 14.92 -0.81
C THR A 411 -51.24 13.40 -0.85
N ARG A 412 -50.82 12.77 0.26
CA ARG A 412 -50.71 11.29 0.36
C ARG A 412 -52.04 10.55 0.57
N ARG A 413 -53.15 11.27 0.80
CA ARG A 413 -54.49 10.66 0.96
C ARG A 413 -55.33 10.69 -0.32
N THR A 414 -54.81 11.26 -1.40
CA THR A 414 -55.51 11.39 -2.70
C THR A 414 -54.81 10.65 -3.84
N SER A 415 -53.90 9.74 -3.53
CA SER A 415 -53.22 8.82 -4.46
C SER A 415 -53.54 7.38 -4.13
#